data_AF-A0A924HJU5-F1
#
_entry.id   AF-A0A924HJU5-F1
#
_cell.length_a   1.000
_cell.length_b   1.000
_cell.length_c   1.000
_cell.angle_alpha   90.00
_cell.angle_beta   90.00
_cell.angle_gamma   90.00
#
_symmetry.space_group_name_H-M   'P 1'
#
loop_
_entity.id
_entity.type
_entity.pdbx_description
1 polymer ?
#
loop_
_entity_poly.entity_id
_entity_poly.type
_entity_poly.pdbx_seq_one_letter_code
_entity_poly.pdbx_strand_id
1 'polypeptide(L)'
;MKKQFLIITLVLFQLDSFSQSKIDQKAENLEFSKILNYTNTTSFNLFDLKPKVVIIDFWATWCSPCLKSLEHLEDLQTKFKDDIQVISVTDETEKRINAFLNKRTMTLPIVLDEDGKLSKYFPHKIISHTIIIDQNGIIRAITDPESITVETISKLLRGEKISLPEKKENLDFNPSKPLSVNSNFIYQVVVTPFQNGIPSMSNTSGGEIYNGRRILATNLSLKSLYEIAFGFPASIKTRIEVKDKSPFEWKKENAICIDIILPENIGYQRFDIMKQLLKNMYGYKVEVKTQAEEVKVLRVIKNGKTKLNLTKGGTPSNSYGGNGLDMINSNTNVVAEFLENQFNKPVLNETNLSENYDLKLDWYNEDPKKIYESLKDLGLELMNEERNIEVLVISDK
;
A
#
# COMPACT_ATOMS: atom_id res chain seq x y z
N MET A 1 -34.11 -70.52 -10.30
CA MET A 1 -33.41 -69.35 -10.88
C MET A 1 -31.95 -69.40 -10.47
N LYS A 2 -31.03 -69.68 -11.41
CA LYS A 2 -29.58 -69.73 -11.17
C LYS A 2 -29.05 -68.28 -11.07
N LYS A 3 -28.44 -67.89 -9.96
CA LYS A 3 -27.73 -66.61 -9.84
C LYS A 3 -26.28 -66.81 -10.30
N GLN A 4 -25.94 -66.25 -11.46
CA GLN A 4 -24.55 -66.07 -11.88
C GLN A 4 -23.94 -64.90 -11.10
N PHE A 5 -22.84 -65.16 -10.41
CA PHE A 5 -21.99 -64.11 -9.84
C PHE A 5 -21.05 -63.59 -10.93
N LEU A 6 -21.22 -62.33 -11.30
CA LEU A 6 -20.29 -61.59 -12.16
C LEU A 6 -19.16 -61.06 -11.27
N ILE A 7 -17.94 -61.59 -11.41
CA ILE A 7 -16.74 -61.06 -10.75
C ILE A 7 -16.25 -59.88 -11.60
N ILE A 8 -16.42 -58.66 -11.10
CA ILE A 8 -15.84 -57.45 -11.67
C ILE A 8 -14.44 -57.29 -11.08
N THR A 9 -13.41 -57.58 -11.89
CA THR A 9 -12.01 -57.31 -11.55
C THR A 9 -11.75 -55.82 -11.71
N LEU A 10 -11.70 -55.09 -10.59
CA LEU A 10 -11.37 -53.67 -10.56
C LEU A 10 -9.85 -53.51 -10.81
N VAL A 11 -9.48 -53.09 -12.02
CA VAL A 11 -8.09 -52.71 -12.34
C VAL A 11 -7.82 -51.35 -11.68
N LEU A 12 -7.08 -51.36 -10.57
CA LEU A 12 -6.58 -50.16 -9.91
C LEU A 12 -5.48 -49.52 -10.79
N PHE A 13 -5.83 -48.47 -11.52
CA PHE A 13 -4.84 -47.52 -12.05
C PHE A 13 -4.23 -46.79 -10.85
N GLN A 14 -2.96 -47.05 -10.54
CA GLN A 14 -2.20 -46.26 -9.57
C GLN A 14 -1.95 -44.88 -10.18
N LEU A 15 -2.67 -43.87 -9.67
CA LEU A 15 -2.31 -42.48 -9.85
C LEU A 15 -1.21 -42.18 -8.82
N ASP A 16 0.04 -42.09 -9.28
CA ASP A 16 1.14 -41.60 -8.45
C ASP A 16 0.86 -40.15 -8.06
N SER A 17 0.27 -39.98 -6.88
CA SER A 17 0.11 -38.68 -6.25
C SER A 17 1.44 -38.34 -5.59
N PHE A 18 2.31 -37.63 -6.32
CA PHE A 18 3.54 -37.07 -5.75
C PHE A 18 3.18 -36.14 -4.59
N SER A 19 3.62 -36.47 -3.38
CA SER A 19 3.44 -35.58 -2.24
C SER A 19 4.43 -34.43 -2.38
N GLN A 20 3.99 -33.19 -2.11
CA GLN A 20 4.90 -32.05 -2.09
C GLN A 20 6.02 -32.29 -1.08
N SER A 21 7.25 -31.95 -1.46
CA SER A 21 8.43 -32.06 -0.60
C SER A 21 8.32 -31.21 0.67
N LYS A 22 8.90 -31.70 1.77
CA LYS A 22 8.95 -30.99 3.05
C LYS A 22 10.25 -31.29 3.78
N ILE A 23 10.81 -30.28 4.45
CA ILE A 23 11.97 -30.43 5.33
C ILE A 23 11.68 -31.45 6.43
N ASP A 24 12.68 -32.26 6.76
CA ASP A 24 12.68 -33.39 7.69
C ASP A 24 11.79 -34.57 7.29
N GLN A 25 11.33 -34.63 6.03
CA GLN A 25 10.68 -35.82 5.45
C GLN A 25 11.63 -36.59 4.53
N LYS A 26 11.40 -37.91 4.43
CA LYS A 26 12.12 -38.75 3.48
C LYS A 26 11.67 -38.37 2.07
N ALA A 27 12.63 -38.05 1.21
CA ALA A 27 12.37 -37.81 -0.21
C ALA A 27 11.84 -39.09 -0.86
N GLU A 28 11.00 -38.91 -1.88
CA GLU A 28 10.63 -39.99 -2.78
C GLU A 28 11.86 -40.49 -3.58
N ASN A 29 11.79 -41.70 -4.13
CA ASN A 29 12.87 -42.19 -4.98
C ASN A 29 12.79 -41.54 -6.36
N LEU A 30 13.27 -40.30 -6.45
CA LEU A 30 13.19 -39.48 -7.66
C LEU A 30 14.03 -40.11 -8.78
N GLU A 31 13.43 -40.23 -9.96
CA GLU A 31 14.14 -40.59 -11.18
C GLU A 31 14.72 -39.32 -11.82
N PHE A 32 16.04 -39.30 -12.01
CA PHE A 32 16.71 -38.29 -12.82
C PHE A 32 16.91 -38.88 -14.21
N SER A 33 16.27 -38.29 -15.22
CA SER A 33 16.34 -38.75 -16.61
C SER A 33 16.88 -37.65 -17.53
N LYS A 34 17.36 -38.03 -18.72
CA LYS A 34 17.97 -37.10 -19.70
C LYS A 34 19.12 -36.30 -19.10
N ILE A 35 20.13 -37.02 -18.63
CA ILE A 35 21.27 -36.43 -17.93
C ILE A 35 22.38 -36.11 -18.93
N LEU A 36 22.90 -34.89 -18.89
CA LEU A 36 24.11 -34.48 -19.59
C LEU A 36 25.28 -34.44 -18.58
N ASN A 37 26.50 -34.61 -19.09
CA ASN A 37 27.75 -34.55 -18.31
C ASN A 37 27.83 -35.52 -17.12
N TYR A 38 27.22 -36.71 -17.20
CA TYR A 38 27.28 -37.69 -16.10
C TYR A 38 27.35 -39.15 -16.56
N THR A 39 28.55 -39.73 -16.50
CA THR A 39 28.81 -41.13 -16.89
C THR A 39 28.24 -41.49 -18.28
N ASN A 40 28.25 -42.78 -18.67
CA ASN A 40 27.55 -43.24 -19.88
C ASN A 40 26.08 -43.60 -19.60
N THR A 41 25.52 -43.20 -18.45
CA THR A 41 24.12 -43.44 -18.09
C THR A 41 23.23 -42.28 -18.52
N THR A 42 22.01 -42.56 -18.94
CA THR A 42 21.01 -41.55 -19.32
C THR A 42 19.95 -41.33 -18.23
N SER A 43 19.92 -42.18 -17.21
CA SER A 43 19.10 -42.00 -16.00
C SER A 43 19.71 -42.70 -14.77
N PHE A 44 19.29 -42.26 -13.59
CA PHE A 44 19.50 -42.94 -12.30
C PHE A 44 18.44 -42.50 -11.27
N ASN A 45 18.25 -43.28 -10.20
CA ASN A 45 17.36 -42.90 -9.11
C ASN A 45 18.11 -42.29 -7.93
N LEU A 46 17.43 -41.42 -7.16
CA LEU A 46 17.99 -40.78 -5.97
C LEU A 46 18.61 -41.79 -4.99
N PHE A 47 17.96 -42.92 -4.76
CA PHE A 47 18.46 -43.91 -3.81
C PHE A 47 19.65 -44.73 -4.33
N ASP A 48 19.93 -44.72 -5.63
CA ASP A 48 21.13 -45.34 -6.21
C ASP A 48 22.41 -44.59 -5.81
N LEU A 49 22.27 -43.33 -5.36
CA LEU A 49 23.37 -42.49 -4.89
C LEU A 49 23.73 -42.72 -3.42
N LYS A 50 23.04 -43.60 -2.69
CA LYS A 50 23.35 -43.84 -1.28
C LYS A 50 24.72 -44.54 -1.12
N PRO A 51 25.50 -44.21 -0.07
CA PRO A 51 25.17 -43.34 1.06
C PRO A 51 25.64 -41.87 0.91
N LYS A 52 25.58 -41.26 -0.28
CA LYS A 52 26.00 -39.87 -0.48
C LYS A 52 25.00 -38.86 0.09
N VAL A 53 25.50 -37.67 0.45
CA VAL A 53 24.66 -36.46 0.59
C VAL A 53 24.35 -35.95 -0.81
N VAL A 54 23.09 -35.74 -1.14
CA VAL A 54 22.66 -35.27 -2.46
C VAL A 54 22.25 -33.81 -2.38
N ILE A 55 22.75 -32.99 -3.29
CA ILE A 55 22.42 -31.56 -3.42
C ILE A 55 21.78 -31.37 -4.79
N ILE A 56 20.53 -30.93 -4.82
CA ILE A 56 19.80 -30.65 -6.06
C ILE A 56 19.67 -29.14 -6.20
N ASP A 57 20.15 -28.56 -7.29
CA ASP A 57 20.03 -27.11 -7.54
C ASP A 57 19.30 -26.82 -8.85
N PHE A 58 18.20 -26.08 -8.78
CA PHE A 58 17.44 -25.64 -9.95
C PHE A 58 18.02 -24.34 -10.51
N TRP A 59 18.30 -24.31 -11.81
CA TRP A 59 18.98 -23.21 -12.48
C TRP A 59 18.55 -23.02 -13.94
N ALA A 60 19.02 -21.93 -14.55
CA ALA A 60 18.88 -21.68 -15.97
C ALA A 60 20.07 -20.91 -16.53
N THR A 61 20.36 -21.08 -17.82
CA THR A 61 21.46 -20.46 -18.56
C THR A 61 21.42 -18.93 -18.56
N TRP A 62 20.24 -18.33 -18.38
CA TRP A 62 20.05 -16.89 -18.28
C TRP A 62 20.15 -16.35 -16.84
N CYS A 63 20.23 -17.22 -15.83
CA CYS A 63 20.33 -16.84 -14.43
C CYS A 63 21.80 -16.68 -14.02
N SER A 64 22.38 -15.50 -14.22
CA SER A 64 23.79 -15.24 -13.84
C SER A 64 24.13 -15.56 -12.38
N PRO A 65 23.28 -15.24 -11.37
CA PRO A 65 23.53 -15.64 -9.99
C PRO A 65 23.59 -17.17 -9.83
N CYS A 66 22.68 -17.91 -10.47
CA CYS A 66 22.69 -19.37 -10.45
C CYS A 66 23.99 -19.94 -11.02
N LEU A 67 24.51 -19.37 -12.10
CA LEU A 67 25.78 -19.82 -12.71
C LEU A 67 26.98 -19.69 -11.78
N LYS A 68 27.00 -18.67 -10.92
CA LYS A 68 28.02 -18.49 -9.88
C LYS A 68 27.81 -19.47 -8.72
N SER A 69 26.57 -19.70 -8.33
CA SER A 69 26.23 -20.72 -7.33
C SER A 69 26.66 -22.12 -7.75
N LEU A 70 26.51 -22.48 -9.03
CA LEU A 70 26.97 -23.76 -9.55
C LEU A 70 28.49 -23.93 -9.47
N GLU A 71 29.29 -22.86 -9.68
CA GLU A 71 30.75 -22.91 -9.47
C GLU A 71 31.08 -23.26 -8.01
N HIS A 72 30.39 -22.64 -7.05
CA HIS A 72 30.54 -22.95 -5.63
C HIS A 72 30.14 -24.39 -5.29
N LEU A 73 29.05 -24.90 -5.86
CA LEU A 73 28.64 -26.29 -5.67
C LEU A 73 29.61 -27.28 -6.32
N GLU A 74 30.21 -26.93 -7.46
CA GLU A 74 31.24 -27.71 -8.15
C GLU A 74 32.53 -27.79 -7.32
N ASP A 75 32.93 -26.70 -6.65
CA ASP A 75 34.05 -26.70 -5.69
C ASP A 75 33.78 -27.64 -4.50
N LEU A 76 32.55 -27.65 -3.97
CA LEU A 76 32.15 -28.58 -2.91
C LEU A 76 32.17 -30.03 -3.41
N GLN A 77 31.63 -30.31 -4.60
CA GLN A 77 31.68 -31.65 -5.22
C GLN A 77 33.12 -32.12 -5.37
N THR A 78 34.03 -31.25 -5.80
CA THR A 78 35.45 -31.55 -5.95
C THR A 78 36.11 -31.86 -4.61
N LYS A 79 35.74 -31.12 -3.55
CA LYS A 79 36.32 -31.26 -2.22
C LYS A 79 35.88 -32.53 -1.49
N PHE A 80 34.59 -32.86 -1.59
CA PHE A 80 33.99 -34.00 -0.88
C PHE A 80 33.88 -35.27 -1.76
N LYS A 81 34.17 -35.17 -3.06
CA LYS A 81 34.29 -36.31 -3.99
C LYS A 81 33.13 -37.30 -3.88
N ASP A 82 33.40 -38.51 -3.40
CA ASP A 82 32.46 -39.61 -3.32
C ASP A 82 31.49 -39.48 -2.14
N ASP A 83 31.69 -38.53 -1.22
CA ASP A 83 30.81 -38.31 -0.07
C ASP A 83 29.53 -37.54 -0.45
N ILE A 84 29.58 -36.75 -1.53
CA ILE A 84 28.43 -35.97 -2.01
C ILE A 84 28.15 -36.14 -3.51
N GLN A 85 26.92 -35.85 -3.91
CA GLN A 85 26.52 -35.74 -5.31
C GLN A 85 25.70 -34.46 -5.52
N VAL A 86 26.26 -33.51 -6.26
CA VAL A 86 25.54 -32.34 -6.77
C VAL A 86 24.83 -32.71 -8.07
N ILE A 87 23.58 -32.33 -8.21
CA ILE A 87 22.73 -32.53 -9.38
C ILE A 87 22.17 -31.17 -9.77
N SER A 88 22.58 -30.66 -10.93
CA SER A 88 22.03 -29.41 -11.46
C SER A 88 20.80 -29.74 -12.31
N VAL A 89 19.68 -29.07 -12.05
CA VAL A 89 18.38 -29.31 -12.71
C VAL A 89 17.95 -28.07 -13.46
N THR A 90 17.51 -28.23 -14.71
CA THR A 90 17.01 -27.12 -15.53
C THR A 90 15.82 -27.57 -16.36
N ASP A 91 14.83 -26.69 -16.53
CA ASP A 91 13.67 -26.89 -17.41
C ASP A 91 13.97 -26.48 -18.87
N GLU A 92 15.19 -26.02 -19.14
CA GLU A 92 15.60 -25.59 -20.47
C GLU A 92 15.90 -26.77 -21.40
N THR A 93 15.57 -26.61 -22.68
CA THR A 93 15.74 -27.68 -23.67
C THR A 93 17.19 -28.13 -23.82
N GLU A 94 17.41 -29.41 -24.16
CA GLU A 94 18.74 -29.95 -24.45
C GLU A 94 19.54 -29.09 -25.44
N LYS A 95 18.89 -28.64 -26.53
CA LYS A 95 19.51 -27.76 -27.55
C LYS A 95 20.09 -26.49 -26.94
N ARG A 96 19.37 -25.88 -25.99
CA ARG A 96 19.79 -24.65 -25.31
C ARG A 96 20.98 -24.91 -24.39
N ILE A 97 20.94 -26.01 -23.64
CA ILE A 97 22.04 -26.41 -22.77
C ILE A 97 23.30 -26.75 -23.57
N ASN A 98 23.20 -27.49 -24.67
CA ASN A 98 24.34 -27.77 -25.54
C ASN A 98 24.97 -26.48 -26.13
N ALA A 99 24.14 -25.52 -26.54
CA ALA A 99 24.63 -24.22 -27.01
C ALA A 99 25.36 -23.42 -25.92
N PHE A 100 24.93 -23.55 -24.66
CA PHE A 100 25.59 -22.98 -23.50
C PHE A 100 26.92 -23.68 -23.19
N LEU A 101 26.93 -25.02 -23.18
CA LEU A 101 28.12 -25.83 -22.92
C LEU A 101 29.23 -25.67 -23.97
N ASN A 102 28.89 -25.31 -25.20
CA ASN A 102 29.88 -24.96 -26.23
C ASN A 102 30.74 -23.73 -25.88
N LYS A 103 30.30 -22.91 -24.92
CA LYS A 103 30.99 -21.68 -24.50
C LYS A 103 31.53 -21.75 -23.07
N ARG A 104 31.06 -22.71 -22.27
CA ARG A 104 31.41 -22.82 -20.84
C ARG A 104 31.47 -24.29 -20.45
N THR A 105 32.55 -24.67 -19.78
CA THR A 105 32.68 -26.02 -19.22
C THR A 105 31.92 -26.10 -17.91
N MET A 106 31.24 -27.23 -17.68
CA MET A 106 30.61 -27.55 -16.41
C MET A 106 30.70 -29.06 -16.19
N THR A 107 31.24 -29.48 -15.05
CA THR A 107 31.44 -30.92 -14.75
C THR A 107 30.29 -31.54 -13.97
N LEU A 108 29.43 -30.69 -13.38
CA LEU A 108 28.24 -31.15 -12.67
C LEU A 108 27.26 -31.85 -13.63
N PRO A 109 26.58 -32.93 -13.17
CA PRO A 109 25.46 -33.53 -13.89
C PRO A 109 24.37 -32.50 -14.16
N ILE A 110 23.82 -32.52 -15.37
CA ILE A 110 22.70 -31.65 -15.77
C ILE A 110 21.50 -32.52 -16.09
N VAL A 111 20.46 -32.40 -15.28
CA VAL A 111 19.18 -33.09 -15.48
C VAL A 111 18.23 -32.14 -16.19
N LEU A 112 17.68 -32.58 -17.32
CA LEU A 112 16.69 -31.83 -18.09
C LEU A 112 15.28 -32.16 -17.60
N ASP A 113 14.70 -31.27 -16.78
CA ASP A 113 13.34 -31.37 -16.23
C ASP A 113 12.29 -30.79 -17.20
N GLU A 114 12.36 -31.15 -18.48
CA GLU A 114 11.46 -30.62 -19.52
C GLU A 114 9.97 -30.97 -19.27
N ASP A 115 9.68 -32.02 -18.51
CA ASP A 115 8.31 -32.42 -18.11
C ASP A 115 7.86 -31.82 -16.77
N GLY A 116 8.76 -31.10 -16.10
CA GLY A 116 8.54 -30.39 -14.84
C GLY A 116 8.28 -31.30 -13.65
N LYS A 117 8.62 -32.59 -13.70
CA LYS A 117 8.37 -33.52 -12.58
C LYS A 117 9.14 -33.11 -11.34
N LEU A 118 10.43 -32.79 -11.47
CA LEU A 118 11.25 -32.37 -10.34
C LEU A 118 10.79 -31.02 -9.81
N SER A 119 10.46 -30.09 -10.71
CA SER A 119 9.92 -28.76 -10.35
C SER A 119 8.56 -28.83 -9.66
N LYS A 120 7.73 -29.83 -9.97
CA LYS A 120 6.47 -30.08 -9.25
C LYS A 120 6.71 -30.66 -7.85
N TYR A 121 7.70 -31.54 -7.71
CA TYR A 121 8.04 -32.14 -6.42
C TYR A 121 8.71 -31.13 -5.46
N PHE A 122 9.55 -30.24 -6.00
CA PHE A 122 10.18 -29.13 -5.31
C PHE A 122 9.66 -27.79 -5.87
N PRO A 123 8.45 -27.35 -5.50
CA PRO A 123 7.82 -26.19 -6.11
C PRO A 123 8.55 -24.89 -5.76
N HIS A 124 8.92 -24.15 -6.79
CA HIS A 124 9.63 -22.89 -6.71
C HIS A 124 9.17 -21.95 -7.84
N LYS A 125 9.28 -20.64 -7.62
CA LYS A 125 9.09 -19.58 -8.62
C LYS A 125 10.37 -18.81 -8.90
N ILE A 126 11.35 -18.92 -8.01
CA ILE A 126 12.61 -18.18 -8.07
C ILE A 126 13.75 -19.19 -8.10
N ILE A 127 14.70 -19.00 -9.01
CA ILE A 127 15.98 -19.74 -9.07
C ILE A 127 17.13 -18.83 -8.63
N SER A 128 18.22 -19.34 -8.04
CA SER A 128 18.46 -20.77 -7.78
C SER A 128 17.65 -21.30 -6.59
N HIS A 129 17.31 -22.58 -6.60
CA HIS A 129 16.54 -23.24 -5.56
C HIS A 129 17.23 -24.56 -5.21
N THR A 130 17.78 -24.65 -3.99
CA THR A 130 18.65 -25.78 -3.63
C THR A 130 18.07 -26.64 -2.53
N ILE A 131 18.12 -27.95 -2.73
CA ILE A 131 17.65 -28.96 -1.80
C ILE A 131 18.83 -29.79 -1.33
N ILE A 132 18.92 -30.02 -0.02
CA ILE A 132 19.92 -30.91 0.58
C ILE A 132 19.21 -32.16 1.11
N ILE A 133 19.66 -33.32 0.66
CA ILE A 133 19.16 -34.63 1.07
C ILE A 133 20.31 -35.41 1.70
N ASP A 134 20.11 -35.89 2.93
CA ASP A 134 21.15 -36.64 3.65
C ASP A 134 21.34 -38.08 3.14
N GLN A 135 22.31 -38.78 3.72
CA GLN A 135 22.67 -40.17 3.38
C GLN A 135 21.52 -41.17 3.58
N ASN A 136 20.52 -40.82 4.40
CA ASN A 136 19.33 -41.64 4.64
C ASN A 136 18.19 -41.35 3.64
N GLY A 137 18.36 -40.33 2.80
CA GLY A 137 17.35 -39.84 1.87
C GLY A 137 16.38 -38.85 2.51
N ILE A 138 16.75 -38.18 3.60
CA ILE A 138 15.88 -37.21 4.28
C ILE A 138 16.24 -35.79 3.83
N ILE A 139 15.23 -35.00 3.47
CA ILE A 139 15.38 -33.59 3.07
C ILE A 139 15.75 -32.77 4.32
N ARG A 140 16.97 -32.24 4.37
CA ARG A 140 17.48 -31.46 5.51
C ARG A 140 17.36 -29.95 5.33
N ALA A 141 17.33 -29.47 4.10
CA ALA A 141 17.18 -28.05 3.82
C ALA A 141 16.61 -27.80 2.44
N ILE A 142 15.85 -26.70 2.32
CA ILE A 142 15.52 -26.01 1.08
C ILE A 142 16.01 -24.57 1.28
N THR A 143 17.07 -24.19 0.58
CA THR A 143 17.89 -23.01 0.92
C THR A 143 18.54 -22.40 -0.32
N ASP A 144 19.29 -21.32 -0.11
CA ASP A 144 20.15 -20.73 -1.14
C ASP A 144 21.53 -21.43 -1.14
N PRO A 145 22.17 -21.64 -2.32
CA PRO A 145 23.44 -22.35 -2.46
C PRO A 145 24.57 -21.83 -1.57
N GLU A 146 24.57 -20.52 -1.31
CA GLU A 146 25.57 -19.81 -0.52
C GLU A 146 25.58 -20.26 0.96
N SER A 147 24.44 -20.78 1.44
CA SER A 147 24.31 -21.36 2.79
C SER A 147 24.95 -22.74 2.91
N ILE A 148 25.29 -23.38 1.79
CA ILE A 148 25.91 -24.70 1.76
C ILE A 148 27.41 -24.51 1.84
N THR A 149 28.00 -24.71 3.02
CA THR A 149 29.44 -24.55 3.23
C THR A 149 30.13 -25.88 3.48
N VAL A 150 31.47 -25.86 3.49
CA VAL A 150 32.28 -27.01 3.91
C VAL A 150 31.88 -27.51 5.31
N GLU A 151 31.56 -26.60 6.22
CA GLU A 151 31.08 -26.96 7.56
C GLU A 151 29.71 -27.63 7.51
N THR A 152 28.78 -27.09 6.71
CA THR A 152 27.44 -27.66 6.50
C THR A 152 27.54 -29.11 6.03
N ILE A 153 28.35 -29.37 4.99
CA ILE A 153 28.55 -30.73 4.46
C ILE A 153 29.21 -31.64 5.50
N SER A 154 30.25 -31.14 6.18
CA SER A 154 30.95 -31.93 7.21
C SER A 154 30.03 -32.34 8.36
N LYS A 155 29.10 -31.48 8.76
CA LYS A 155 28.08 -31.80 9.79
C LYS A 155 27.11 -32.87 9.28
N LEU A 156 26.62 -32.74 8.05
CA LEU A 156 25.72 -33.73 7.44
C LEU A 156 26.36 -35.12 7.35
N LEU A 157 27.63 -35.18 6.94
CA LEU A 157 28.38 -36.44 6.85
C LEU A 157 28.63 -37.11 8.21
N ARG A 158 28.60 -36.34 9.31
CA ARG A 158 28.65 -36.87 10.69
C ARG A 158 27.27 -37.20 11.26
N GLY A 159 26.20 -37.02 10.49
CA GLY A 159 24.82 -37.22 10.94
C GLY A 159 24.33 -36.15 11.92
N GLU A 160 25.01 -35.00 12.01
CA GLU A 160 24.60 -33.89 12.85
C GLU A 160 23.40 -33.13 12.24
N LYS A 161 22.56 -32.55 13.10
CA LYS A 161 21.47 -31.68 12.66
C LYS A 161 22.03 -30.35 12.15
N ILE A 162 21.60 -29.93 10.97
CA ILE A 162 21.91 -28.61 10.40
C ILE A 162 20.74 -27.64 10.60
N SER A 163 21.04 -26.34 10.65
CA SER A 163 20.06 -25.26 10.65
C SER A 163 20.53 -24.22 9.64
N LEU A 164 19.84 -24.16 8.51
CA LEU A 164 20.11 -23.21 7.43
C LEU A 164 18.89 -22.27 7.25
N PRO A 165 19.09 -21.05 6.72
CA PRO A 165 17.99 -20.20 6.31
C PRO A 165 17.10 -20.95 5.30
N GLU A 166 15.82 -21.10 5.64
CA GLU A 166 14.84 -21.68 4.72
C GLU A 166 14.50 -20.65 3.64
N LYS A 167 14.60 -21.07 2.38
CA LYS A 167 14.17 -20.24 1.26
C LYS A 167 12.63 -20.27 1.17
N LYS A 168 11.98 -19.25 1.75
CA LYS A 168 10.53 -19.11 1.74
C LYS A 168 10.06 -18.31 0.53
N GLU A 169 9.24 -18.93 -0.30
CA GLU A 169 8.66 -18.29 -1.48
C GLU A 169 7.14 -18.18 -1.36
N ASN A 170 6.59 -17.03 -1.76
CA ASN A 170 5.16 -16.86 -1.89
C ASN A 170 4.73 -17.37 -3.27
N LEU A 171 4.32 -18.63 -3.33
CA LEU A 171 3.84 -19.27 -4.56
C LEU A 171 2.56 -18.64 -5.12
N ASP A 172 1.83 -17.83 -4.35
CA ASP A 172 0.65 -17.09 -4.80
C ASP A 172 0.97 -15.65 -5.26
N PHE A 173 2.23 -15.22 -5.15
CA PHE A 173 2.63 -13.90 -5.61
C PHE A 173 2.36 -13.72 -7.10
N ASN A 174 1.67 -12.62 -7.43
CA ASN A 174 1.32 -12.23 -8.77
C ASN A 174 1.75 -10.76 -8.98
N PRO A 175 2.79 -10.50 -9.80
CA PRO A 175 3.31 -9.14 -10.00
C PRO A 175 2.32 -8.21 -10.71
N SER A 176 1.25 -8.75 -11.31
CA SER A 176 0.19 -7.97 -11.94
C SER A 176 -0.90 -7.51 -10.96
N LYS A 177 -0.82 -7.90 -9.67
CA LYS A 177 -1.77 -7.47 -8.63
C LYS A 177 -1.14 -6.41 -7.71
N PRO A 178 -1.90 -5.41 -7.22
CA PRO A 178 -1.39 -4.44 -6.26
C PRO A 178 -0.94 -5.10 -4.96
N LEU A 179 0.15 -4.60 -4.37
CA LEU A 179 0.64 -5.03 -3.06
C LEU A 179 -0.40 -4.81 -1.94
N SER A 180 -1.30 -3.84 -2.13
CA SER A 180 -2.33 -3.46 -1.14
C SER A 180 -3.46 -4.48 -0.96
N VAL A 181 -3.55 -5.52 -1.80
CA VAL A 181 -4.63 -6.52 -1.71
C VAL A 181 -4.53 -7.37 -0.43
N ASN A 182 -3.34 -7.48 0.19
CA ASN A 182 -3.07 -8.40 1.31
C ASN A 182 -2.51 -7.74 2.60
N SER A 183 -2.89 -6.49 2.90
CA SER A 183 -2.71 -5.78 4.20
C SER A 183 -1.32 -5.24 4.61
N ASN A 184 -1.33 -4.26 5.54
CA ASN A 184 -0.24 -3.39 6.07
C ASN A 184 0.48 -2.47 5.06
N PHE A 185 -0.17 -1.34 4.71
CA PHE A 185 0.43 -0.26 3.91
C PHE A 185 1.20 0.75 4.78
N ILE A 186 2.32 1.27 4.26
CA ILE A 186 3.10 2.34 4.93
C ILE A 186 2.35 3.68 4.87
N TYR A 187 1.70 3.98 3.75
CA TYR A 187 0.66 5.00 3.59
C TYR A 187 0.00 4.77 2.22
N GLN A 188 -1.19 5.30 2.01
CA GLN A 188 -1.93 5.20 0.77
C GLN A 188 -2.36 6.59 0.31
N VAL A 189 -2.13 6.88 -0.97
CA VAL A 189 -2.66 8.07 -1.65
C VAL A 189 -3.33 7.60 -2.92
N VAL A 190 -4.62 7.90 -3.06
CA VAL A 190 -5.40 7.69 -4.28
C VAL A 190 -5.78 9.05 -4.82
N VAL A 191 -5.50 9.27 -6.09
CA VAL A 191 -5.93 10.47 -6.81
C VAL A 191 -6.69 10.03 -8.05
N THR A 192 -7.90 10.55 -8.25
CA THR A 192 -8.69 10.26 -9.44
C THR A 192 -9.28 11.55 -10.01
N PRO A 193 -9.59 11.58 -11.32
CA PRO A 193 -10.50 12.58 -11.86
C PRO A 193 -11.88 12.49 -11.22
N PHE A 194 -12.77 13.40 -11.62
CA PHE A 194 -14.17 13.41 -11.23
C PHE A 194 -14.82 12.01 -11.27
N GLN A 195 -15.53 11.67 -10.20
CA GLN A 195 -16.26 10.41 -10.05
C GLN A 195 -17.77 10.65 -10.17
N ASN A 196 -18.40 10.05 -11.18
CA ASN A 196 -19.85 10.12 -11.36
C ASN A 196 -20.55 9.42 -10.18
N GLY A 197 -21.63 10.03 -9.67
CA GLY A 197 -22.42 9.49 -8.56
C GLY A 197 -21.83 9.74 -7.17
N ILE A 198 -20.69 10.42 -7.06
CA ILE A 198 -20.09 10.83 -5.78
C ILE A 198 -20.29 12.34 -5.57
N PRO A 199 -20.70 12.81 -4.38
CA PRO A 199 -20.88 14.24 -4.13
C PRO A 199 -19.53 14.99 -4.03
N SER A 200 -19.60 16.32 -4.19
CA SER A 200 -18.47 17.21 -3.90
C SER A 200 -18.39 17.46 -2.40
N MET A 201 -17.41 16.88 -1.71
CA MET A 201 -17.27 17.01 -0.26
C MET A 201 -15.84 16.78 0.21
N SER A 202 -15.57 17.10 1.47
CA SER A 202 -14.35 16.65 2.15
C SER A 202 -14.65 16.13 3.56
N ASN A 203 -13.78 15.23 4.03
CA ASN A 203 -13.71 14.76 5.40
C ASN A 203 -12.23 14.63 5.78
N THR A 204 -11.75 15.53 6.64
CA THR A 204 -10.35 15.60 7.08
C THR A 204 -10.12 15.03 8.48
N SER A 205 -11.20 14.63 9.16
CA SER A 205 -11.15 13.92 10.44
C SER A 205 -10.89 12.44 10.25
N GLY A 206 -11.29 11.87 9.11
CA GLY A 206 -11.02 10.47 8.75
C GLY A 206 -12.07 9.46 9.21
N GLY A 207 -13.15 9.93 9.88
CA GLY A 207 -14.23 9.08 10.38
C GLY A 207 -13.80 8.15 11.53
N GLU A 208 -14.64 7.18 11.89
CA GLU A 208 -14.39 6.29 13.04
C GLU A 208 -13.13 5.43 12.85
N ILE A 209 -12.98 4.82 11.68
CA ILE A 209 -11.89 3.85 11.41
C ILE A 209 -10.53 4.53 11.25
N TYR A 210 -10.49 5.72 10.63
CA TYR A 210 -9.25 6.41 10.29
C TYR A 210 -9.14 7.78 10.97
N ASN A 211 -9.71 7.91 12.17
CA ASN A 211 -9.75 9.16 12.91
C ASN A 211 -8.35 9.78 13.08
N GLY A 212 -8.19 11.04 12.69
CA GLY A 212 -6.93 11.79 12.75
C GLY A 212 -5.87 11.37 11.73
N ARG A 213 -6.15 10.43 10.83
CA ARG A 213 -5.15 9.85 9.91
C ARG A 213 -5.61 9.71 8.46
N ARG A 214 -6.78 10.25 8.10
CA ARG A 214 -7.29 10.27 6.71
C ARG A 214 -7.76 11.66 6.25
N ILE A 215 -7.50 11.97 4.99
CA ILE A 215 -8.14 13.06 4.25
C ILE A 215 -8.87 12.44 3.06
N LEU A 216 -10.19 12.58 3.04
CA LEU A 216 -11.00 12.31 1.86
C LEU A 216 -11.49 13.63 1.28
N ALA A 217 -11.24 13.86 0.00
CA ALA A 217 -11.77 14.98 -0.77
C ALA A 217 -12.32 14.42 -2.08
N THR A 218 -13.58 14.67 -2.41
CA THR A 218 -14.22 14.12 -3.60
C THR A 218 -14.75 15.25 -4.47
N ASN A 219 -14.49 15.18 -5.78
CA ASN A 219 -15.01 16.08 -6.79
C ASN A 219 -14.79 17.57 -6.48
N LEU A 220 -13.64 17.93 -5.89
CA LEU A 220 -13.32 19.30 -5.49
C LEU A 220 -12.48 20.03 -6.54
N SER A 221 -12.60 21.36 -6.56
CA SER A 221 -11.73 22.24 -7.35
C SER A 221 -10.31 22.27 -6.79
N LEU A 222 -9.33 22.67 -7.61
CA LEU A 222 -7.96 22.81 -7.13
C LEU A 222 -7.82 23.85 -6.01
N LYS A 223 -8.61 24.94 -6.04
CA LYS A 223 -8.70 25.93 -4.95
C LYS A 223 -9.04 25.26 -3.63
N SER A 224 -10.12 24.47 -3.61
CA SER A 224 -10.59 23.79 -2.41
C SER A 224 -9.59 22.77 -1.87
N LEU A 225 -8.83 22.10 -2.75
CA LEU A 225 -7.79 21.18 -2.32
C LEU A 225 -6.63 21.90 -1.63
N TYR A 226 -6.20 23.06 -2.14
CA TYR A 226 -5.19 23.88 -1.45
C TYR A 226 -5.71 24.42 -0.12
N GLU A 227 -6.96 24.87 -0.06
CA GLU A 227 -7.59 25.32 1.18
C GLU A 227 -7.55 24.22 2.26
N ILE A 228 -7.99 23.01 1.91
CA ILE A 228 -7.93 21.84 2.80
C ILE A 228 -6.49 21.57 3.24
N ALA A 229 -5.54 21.54 2.30
CA ALA A 229 -4.15 21.21 2.59
C ALA A 229 -3.49 22.21 3.55
N PHE A 230 -3.87 23.49 3.48
CA PHE A 230 -3.33 24.56 4.33
C PHE A 230 -4.19 24.89 5.55
N GLY A 231 -5.31 24.19 5.74
CA GLY A 231 -6.23 24.44 6.86
C GLY A 231 -6.98 25.77 6.73
N PHE A 232 -7.13 26.29 5.51
CA PHE A 232 -7.96 27.46 5.24
C PHE A 232 -9.41 26.99 5.05
N PRO A 233 -10.40 27.63 5.71
CA PRO A 233 -11.79 27.35 5.42
C PRO A 233 -12.07 27.64 3.95
N ALA A 234 -13.09 26.97 3.38
CA ALA A 234 -13.58 27.27 2.03
C ALA A 234 -14.07 28.72 2.01
N SER A 235 -13.16 29.63 1.70
CA SER A 235 -13.32 31.03 2.02
C SER A 235 -12.82 31.90 0.90
N ILE A 236 -13.31 33.10 0.95
CA ILE A 236 -12.84 34.23 0.17
C ILE A 236 -11.45 34.70 0.58
N LYS A 237 -10.78 34.09 1.57
CA LYS A 237 -9.41 34.46 2.00
C LYS A 237 -8.33 33.84 1.13
N THR A 238 -8.69 33.10 0.09
CA THR A 238 -7.76 32.53 -0.89
C THR A 238 -7.62 33.43 -2.11
N ARG A 239 -6.39 33.84 -2.44
CA ARG A 239 -6.04 34.65 -3.61
C ARG A 239 -5.40 33.76 -4.68
N ILE A 240 -5.97 33.78 -5.87
CA ILE A 240 -5.47 33.05 -7.03
C ILE A 240 -4.80 34.05 -7.98
N GLU A 241 -3.48 34.13 -7.89
CA GLU A 241 -2.58 35.05 -8.59
C GLU A 241 -1.76 34.29 -9.65
N VAL A 242 -2.45 33.49 -10.46
CA VAL A 242 -1.86 32.73 -11.58
C VAL A 242 -2.35 33.29 -12.92
N LYS A 243 -1.59 33.04 -13.99
CA LYS A 243 -1.98 33.41 -15.35
C LYS A 243 -3.26 32.70 -15.82
N ASP A 244 -3.36 31.39 -15.57
CA ASP A 244 -4.55 30.59 -15.92
C ASP A 244 -5.31 30.17 -14.66
N LYS A 245 -6.50 30.76 -14.48
CA LYS A 245 -7.37 30.47 -13.33
C LYS A 245 -8.32 29.30 -13.56
N SER A 246 -8.43 28.80 -14.79
CA SER A 246 -9.35 27.72 -15.16
C SER A 246 -9.28 26.50 -14.22
N PRO A 247 -8.09 25.97 -13.86
CA PRO A 247 -7.99 24.78 -12.99
C PRO A 247 -8.56 24.98 -11.58
N PHE A 248 -8.68 26.22 -11.14
CA PHE A 248 -9.18 26.58 -9.81
C PHE A 248 -10.70 26.76 -9.76
N GLU A 249 -11.34 26.88 -10.93
CA GLU A 249 -12.80 26.93 -11.03
C GLU A 249 -13.37 25.51 -10.91
N TRP A 250 -14.50 25.39 -10.20
CA TRP A 250 -15.21 24.13 -10.15
C TRP A 250 -15.87 23.85 -11.50
N LYS A 251 -15.33 22.86 -12.22
CA LYS A 251 -15.90 22.26 -13.43
C LYS A 251 -15.64 20.76 -13.38
N LYS A 252 -16.50 19.96 -14.01
CA LYS A 252 -16.41 18.48 -13.97
C LYS A 252 -15.04 17.98 -14.47
N GLU A 253 -14.52 18.63 -15.50
CA GLU A 253 -13.21 18.35 -16.11
C GLU A 253 -12.03 18.73 -15.22
N ASN A 254 -12.20 19.68 -14.30
CA ASN A 254 -11.17 20.18 -13.39
C ASN A 254 -11.27 19.56 -11.98
N ALA A 255 -12.38 18.90 -11.68
CA ALA A 255 -12.65 18.33 -10.37
C ALA A 255 -11.82 17.06 -10.11
N ILE A 256 -11.25 16.98 -8.91
CA ILE A 256 -10.32 15.94 -8.51
C ILE A 256 -10.82 15.30 -7.21
N CYS A 257 -10.62 13.99 -7.09
CA CYS A 257 -10.76 13.26 -5.83
C CYS A 257 -9.38 12.88 -5.29
N ILE A 258 -9.19 13.04 -3.99
CA ILE A 258 -8.00 12.64 -3.23
C ILE A 258 -8.44 11.84 -2.01
N ASP A 259 -7.88 10.65 -1.83
CA ASP A 259 -8.02 9.84 -0.61
C ASP A 259 -6.63 9.50 -0.06
N ILE A 260 -6.28 10.14 1.05
CA ILE A 260 -5.01 9.94 1.75
C ILE A 260 -5.29 9.20 3.04
N ILE A 261 -4.69 8.03 3.21
CA ILE A 261 -4.78 7.24 4.45
C ILE A 261 -3.36 6.95 4.93
N LEU A 262 -3.04 7.46 6.11
CA LEU A 262 -1.74 7.22 6.77
C LEU A 262 -1.90 6.23 7.92
N PRO A 263 -0.83 5.58 8.42
CA PRO A 263 -0.80 4.88 9.71
C PRO A 263 -1.06 5.78 10.92
N GLU A 264 -1.42 5.19 12.07
CA GLU A 264 -1.76 5.92 13.30
C GLU A 264 -0.61 6.82 13.79
N ASN A 265 0.60 6.28 13.79
CA ASN A 265 1.78 6.97 14.32
C ASN A 265 2.22 8.19 13.49
N ILE A 266 1.71 8.36 12.27
CA ILE A 266 2.04 9.49 11.40
C ILE A 266 0.80 10.24 10.88
N GLY A 267 -0.39 9.96 11.42
CA GLY A 267 -1.65 10.58 10.97
C GLY A 267 -1.66 12.11 11.00
N TYR A 268 -0.89 12.71 11.92
CA TYR A 268 -0.72 14.16 12.02
C TYR A 268 -0.08 14.80 10.77
N GLN A 269 0.66 14.03 9.96
CA GLN A 269 1.35 14.52 8.76
C GLN A 269 0.45 14.59 7.52
N ARG A 270 -0.83 14.17 7.60
CA ARG A 270 -1.73 14.06 6.44
C ARG A 270 -1.88 15.34 5.62
N PHE A 271 -1.90 16.49 6.26
CA PHE A 271 -1.95 17.78 5.57
C PHE A 271 -0.64 18.11 4.86
N ASP A 272 0.52 17.83 5.48
CA ASP A 272 1.81 18.06 4.85
C ASP A 272 2.05 17.13 3.65
N ILE A 273 1.58 15.88 3.74
CA ILE A 273 1.56 14.95 2.60
C ILE A 273 0.66 15.49 1.48
N MET A 274 -0.52 16.02 1.80
CA MET A 274 -1.39 16.65 0.80
C MET A 274 -0.74 17.88 0.15
N LYS A 275 -0.07 18.74 0.93
CA LYS A 275 0.69 19.90 0.39
C LYS A 275 1.78 19.44 -0.58
N GLN A 276 2.55 18.41 -0.22
CA GLN A 276 3.60 17.84 -1.09
C GLN A 276 3.02 17.23 -2.36
N LEU A 277 1.92 16.50 -2.26
CA LEU A 277 1.20 15.93 -3.40
C LEU A 277 0.77 17.02 -4.38
N LEU A 278 0.07 18.06 -3.91
CA LEU A 278 -0.40 19.16 -4.74
C LEU A 278 0.78 19.92 -5.38
N LYS A 279 1.85 20.17 -4.62
CA LYS A 279 3.09 20.78 -5.13
C LYS A 279 3.70 19.93 -6.24
N ASN A 280 3.76 18.61 -6.10
CA ASN A 280 4.34 17.73 -7.10
C ASN A 280 3.48 17.62 -8.37
N MET A 281 2.15 17.64 -8.22
CA MET A 281 1.22 17.54 -9.34
C MET A 281 1.12 18.84 -10.16
N TYR A 282 1.05 19.98 -9.48
CA TYR A 282 0.70 21.26 -10.13
C TYR A 282 1.81 22.31 -10.06
N GLY A 283 2.69 22.22 -9.08
CA GLY A 283 3.87 23.07 -8.99
C GLY A 283 3.63 24.53 -8.58
N TYR A 284 2.41 24.96 -8.29
CA TYR A 284 2.14 26.33 -7.86
C TYR A 284 2.90 26.70 -6.57
N LYS A 285 3.29 27.97 -6.46
CA LYS A 285 3.82 28.53 -5.22
C LYS A 285 2.65 28.91 -4.31
N VAL A 286 2.66 28.42 -3.08
CA VAL A 286 1.59 28.67 -2.10
C VAL A 286 2.18 29.24 -0.82
N GLU A 287 1.67 30.39 -0.39
CA GLU A 287 2.15 31.12 0.78
C GLU A 287 0.96 31.65 1.60
N VAL A 288 1.09 31.59 2.93
CA VAL A 288 0.21 32.32 3.83
C VAL A 288 0.81 33.70 4.06
N LYS A 289 0.08 34.76 3.70
CA LYS A 289 0.52 36.15 3.87
C LYS A 289 -0.43 36.88 4.80
N THR A 290 0.10 37.80 5.60
CA THR A 290 -0.72 38.74 6.37
C THR A 290 -0.96 39.99 5.53
N GLN A 291 -2.21 40.39 5.36
CA GLN A 291 -2.60 41.58 4.59
C GLN A 291 -3.64 42.40 5.35
N ALA A 292 -3.51 43.72 5.30
CA ALA A 292 -4.53 44.63 5.82
C ALA A 292 -5.70 44.68 4.83
N GLU A 293 -6.89 44.31 5.29
CA GLU A 293 -8.11 44.34 4.49
C GLU A 293 -9.27 44.94 5.29
N GLU A 294 -10.24 45.52 4.58
CA GLU A 294 -11.54 45.84 5.16
C GLU A 294 -12.29 44.52 5.43
N VAL A 295 -12.46 44.20 6.71
CA VAL A 295 -13.15 42.98 7.15
C VAL A 295 -14.38 43.34 7.97
N LYS A 296 -15.22 42.34 8.19
CA LYS A 296 -16.28 42.41 9.19
C LYS A 296 -15.78 41.81 10.50
N VAL A 297 -15.90 42.54 11.60
CA VAL A 297 -15.53 42.08 12.93
C VAL A 297 -16.81 41.75 13.70
N LEU A 298 -16.98 40.47 14.06
CA LEU A 298 -18.04 40.00 14.94
C LEU A 298 -17.53 40.06 16.39
N ARG A 299 -18.16 40.85 17.25
CA ARG A 299 -17.77 40.96 18.66
C ARG A 299 -18.96 41.15 19.59
N VAL A 300 -18.74 41.01 20.89
CA VAL A 300 -19.74 41.34 21.90
C VAL A 300 -19.88 42.86 22.01
N ILE A 301 -21.11 43.37 22.07
CA ILE A 301 -21.39 44.80 22.22
C ILE A 301 -20.70 45.31 23.49
N LYS A 302 -19.96 46.42 23.38
CA LYS A 302 -19.25 47.03 24.51
C LYS A 302 -20.21 47.32 25.67
N ASN A 303 -19.86 46.81 26.87
CA ASN A 303 -20.69 46.88 28.10
C ASN A 303 -22.05 46.16 28.01
N GLY A 304 -22.31 45.41 26.95
CA GLY A 304 -23.49 44.56 26.81
C GLY A 304 -23.29 43.19 27.48
N LYS A 305 -24.38 42.60 27.98
CA LYS A 305 -24.41 41.17 28.31
C LYS A 305 -24.87 40.40 27.08
N THR A 306 -24.18 39.33 26.74
CA THR A 306 -24.61 38.38 25.71
C THR A 306 -25.94 37.74 26.14
N LYS A 307 -26.87 37.59 25.19
CA LYS A 307 -28.12 36.83 25.41
C LYS A 307 -28.05 35.45 24.74
N LEU A 308 -26.84 34.96 24.51
CA LEU A 308 -26.60 33.63 23.94
C LEU A 308 -26.93 32.56 24.97
N ASN A 309 -27.65 31.53 24.53
CA ASN A 309 -27.98 30.39 25.37
C ASN A 309 -26.81 29.41 25.37
N LEU A 310 -26.20 29.19 26.55
CA LEU A 310 -25.24 28.09 26.71
C LEU A 310 -25.93 26.77 26.37
N THR A 311 -25.22 25.93 25.62
CA THR A 311 -25.75 24.64 25.21
C THR A 311 -26.06 23.74 26.42
N LYS A 312 -27.07 22.89 26.27
CA LYS A 312 -27.37 21.83 27.25
C LYS A 312 -26.58 20.53 26.96
N GLY A 313 -25.65 20.57 26.00
CA GLY A 313 -24.92 19.41 25.50
C GLY A 313 -25.65 18.72 24.34
N GLY A 314 -25.15 17.55 23.93
CA GLY A 314 -25.63 16.81 22.75
C GLY A 314 -24.63 16.81 21.61
N THR A 315 -24.94 16.14 20.51
CA THR A 315 -24.05 16.08 19.34
C THR A 315 -24.01 17.46 18.66
N PRO A 316 -22.82 18.07 18.46
CA PRO A 316 -22.70 19.32 17.71
C PRO A 316 -23.34 19.19 16.32
N SER A 317 -24.18 20.16 15.96
CA SER A 317 -24.89 20.16 14.69
C SER A 317 -25.13 21.59 14.22
N ASN A 318 -24.78 21.87 12.96
CA ASN A 318 -24.92 23.18 12.34
C ASN A 318 -25.63 23.00 10.99
N SER A 319 -26.73 23.72 10.80
CA SER A 319 -27.52 23.69 9.57
C SER A 319 -27.54 25.08 8.93
N TYR A 320 -27.25 25.12 7.64
CA TYR A 320 -27.25 26.32 6.82
C TYR A 320 -28.37 26.22 5.78
N GLY A 321 -29.23 27.22 5.71
CA GLY A 321 -30.31 27.26 4.73
C GLY A 321 -30.66 28.68 4.29
N GLY A 322 -31.54 28.80 3.30
CA GLY A 322 -32.01 30.09 2.80
C GLY A 322 -32.70 30.97 3.86
N ASN A 323 -33.07 30.39 4.99
CA ASN A 323 -33.74 31.05 6.11
C ASN A 323 -32.77 31.45 7.25
N GLY A 324 -31.49 31.04 7.21
CA GLY A 324 -30.54 31.36 8.29
C GLY A 324 -29.62 30.23 8.73
N LEU A 325 -29.11 30.39 9.95
CA LEU A 325 -28.23 29.49 10.67
C LEU A 325 -28.94 28.93 11.90
N ASP A 326 -28.99 27.61 11.99
CA ASP A 326 -29.35 26.88 13.22
C ASP A 326 -28.10 26.16 13.74
N MET A 327 -27.72 26.46 14.98
CA MET A 327 -26.52 25.96 15.63
C MET A 327 -26.87 25.29 16.97
N ILE A 328 -26.36 24.09 17.19
CA ILE A 328 -26.48 23.34 18.44
C ILE A 328 -25.08 22.93 18.90
N ASN A 329 -24.80 23.13 20.20
CA ASN A 329 -23.54 22.77 20.86
C ASN A 329 -22.30 23.14 20.02
N SER A 330 -22.24 24.37 19.51
CA SER A 330 -21.08 24.85 18.74
C SER A 330 -20.67 26.27 19.15
N ASN A 331 -19.46 26.67 18.77
CA ASN A 331 -18.88 27.96 19.16
C ASN A 331 -19.23 29.08 18.16
N THR A 332 -18.90 30.32 18.51
CA THR A 332 -19.20 31.50 17.70
C THR A 332 -18.42 31.60 16.39
N ASN A 333 -17.44 30.72 16.11
CA ASN A 333 -16.77 30.69 14.81
C ASN A 333 -17.75 30.30 13.70
N VAL A 334 -18.72 29.42 13.99
CA VAL A 334 -19.78 29.02 13.06
C VAL A 334 -20.59 30.24 12.59
N VAL A 335 -20.85 31.19 13.50
CA VAL A 335 -21.55 32.45 13.15
C VAL A 335 -20.69 33.31 12.22
N ALA A 336 -19.39 33.43 12.51
CA ALA A 336 -18.48 34.15 11.63
C ALA A 336 -18.38 33.52 10.24
N GLU A 337 -18.26 32.20 10.15
CA GLU A 337 -18.25 31.45 8.88
C GLU A 337 -19.55 31.62 8.09
N PHE A 338 -20.69 31.57 8.78
CA PHE A 338 -21.99 31.84 8.16
C PHE A 338 -22.04 33.24 7.54
N LEU A 339 -21.70 34.26 8.33
CA LEU A 339 -21.71 35.66 7.88
C LEU A 339 -20.69 35.90 6.76
N GLU A 340 -19.53 35.24 6.79
CA GLU A 340 -18.50 35.34 5.75
C GLU A 340 -19.04 34.89 4.40
N ASN A 341 -19.77 33.77 4.38
CA ASN A 341 -20.43 33.25 3.19
C ASN A 341 -21.54 34.19 2.69
N GLN A 342 -22.38 34.70 3.59
CA GLN A 342 -23.51 35.56 3.20
C GLN A 342 -23.06 36.93 2.67
N PHE A 343 -22.04 37.53 3.28
CA PHE A 343 -21.54 38.83 2.86
C PHE A 343 -20.46 38.77 1.77
N ASN A 344 -19.93 37.58 1.48
CA ASN A 344 -18.78 37.39 0.59
C ASN A 344 -17.62 38.34 0.96
N LYS A 345 -17.44 38.59 2.27
CA LYS A 345 -16.42 39.47 2.87
C LYS A 345 -15.83 38.81 4.11
N PRO A 346 -14.50 38.89 4.36
CA PRO A 346 -13.89 38.20 5.49
C PRO A 346 -14.56 38.58 6.80
N VAL A 347 -14.88 37.60 7.64
CA VAL A 347 -15.40 37.85 8.99
C VAL A 347 -14.37 37.35 10.01
N LEU A 348 -14.03 38.20 10.98
CA LEU A 348 -13.21 37.85 12.12
C LEU A 348 -14.09 37.71 13.36
N ASN A 349 -13.93 36.60 14.07
CA ASN A 349 -14.56 36.38 15.36
C ASN A 349 -13.70 36.98 16.48
N GLU A 350 -14.05 38.17 16.94
CA GLU A 350 -13.47 38.85 18.11
C GLU A 350 -14.45 38.86 19.30
N THR A 351 -15.37 37.88 19.37
CA THR A 351 -16.33 37.78 20.49
C THR A 351 -15.66 37.43 21.81
N ASN A 352 -14.49 36.77 21.77
CA ASN A 352 -13.79 36.21 22.93
C ASN A 352 -14.64 35.23 23.75
N LEU A 353 -15.66 34.61 23.13
CA LEU A 353 -16.52 33.60 23.74
C LEU A 353 -15.95 32.21 23.44
N SER A 354 -15.60 31.46 24.49
CA SER A 354 -14.97 30.14 24.39
C SER A 354 -15.94 28.97 24.56
N GLU A 355 -17.15 29.22 25.05
CA GLU A 355 -18.16 28.19 25.31
C GLU A 355 -18.91 27.79 24.03
N ASN A 356 -19.71 26.72 24.14
CA ASN A 356 -20.64 26.31 23.09
C ASN A 356 -22.05 26.81 23.38
N TYR A 357 -22.77 27.15 22.31
CA TYR A 357 -24.08 27.78 22.37
C TYR A 357 -25.10 27.06 21.48
N ASP A 358 -26.36 27.17 21.86
CA ASP A 358 -27.50 26.82 21.00
C ASP A 358 -28.11 28.14 20.49
N LEU A 359 -28.14 28.32 19.17
CA LEU A 359 -28.47 29.60 18.55
C LEU A 359 -29.21 29.40 17.23
N LYS A 360 -30.23 30.22 17.03
CA LYS A 360 -30.90 30.40 15.75
C LYS A 360 -30.73 31.84 15.29
N LEU A 361 -30.25 32.02 14.07
CA LEU A 361 -30.03 33.31 13.46
C LEU A 361 -30.68 33.32 12.08
N ASP A 362 -31.76 34.08 11.94
CA ASP A 362 -32.48 34.18 10.68
C ASP A 362 -31.69 34.99 9.64
N TRP A 363 -31.87 34.65 8.36
CA TRP A 363 -31.28 35.36 7.23
C TRP A 363 -32.34 35.84 6.26
N TYR A 364 -32.12 37.04 5.73
CA TYR A 364 -33.10 37.78 4.96
C TYR A 364 -32.48 38.19 3.62
N ASN A 365 -32.66 37.37 2.58
CA ASN A 365 -32.11 37.65 1.25
C ASN A 365 -32.57 38.99 0.67
N GLU A 366 -33.82 39.38 0.93
CA GLU A 366 -34.41 40.64 0.43
C GLU A 366 -33.96 41.88 1.22
N ASP A 367 -33.51 41.70 2.47
CA ASP A 367 -33.03 42.79 3.32
C ASP A 367 -31.90 42.32 4.25
N PRO A 368 -30.67 42.19 3.74
CA PRO A 368 -29.53 41.74 4.53
C PRO A 368 -29.19 42.63 5.72
N LYS A 369 -29.77 43.83 5.85
CA LYS A 369 -29.50 44.73 6.98
C LYS A 369 -30.19 44.27 8.27
N LYS A 370 -31.27 43.47 8.18
CA LYS A 370 -31.95 42.93 9.37
C LYS A 370 -31.07 42.05 10.24
N ILE A 371 -30.04 41.43 9.66
CA ILE A 371 -29.09 40.60 10.42
C ILE A 371 -28.37 41.39 11.52
N TYR A 372 -28.13 42.69 11.32
CA TYR A 372 -27.48 43.53 12.33
C TYR A 372 -28.37 43.74 13.56
N GLU A 373 -29.70 43.80 13.36
CA GLU A 373 -30.68 43.87 14.44
C GLU A 373 -30.75 42.54 15.19
N SER A 374 -30.80 41.42 14.46
CA SER A 374 -30.79 40.07 15.05
C SER A 374 -29.53 39.81 15.87
N LEU A 375 -28.36 40.20 15.38
CA LEU A 375 -27.10 40.09 16.14
C LEU A 375 -27.14 40.98 17.39
N LYS A 376 -27.67 42.21 17.27
CA LYS A 376 -27.79 43.13 18.39
C LYS A 376 -28.70 42.59 19.50
N ASP A 377 -29.79 41.92 19.13
CA ASP A 377 -30.70 41.28 20.09
C ASP A 377 -30.02 40.18 20.91
N LEU A 378 -29.03 39.50 20.31
CA LEU A 378 -28.17 38.49 20.94
C LEU A 378 -27.00 39.10 21.74
N GLY A 379 -26.83 40.43 21.71
CA GLY A 379 -25.73 41.13 22.36
C GLY A 379 -24.43 41.13 21.55
N LEU A 380 -24.52 40.84 20.25
CA LEU A 380 -23.40 40.84 19.31
C LEU A 380 -23.50 42.04 18.36
N GLU A 381 -22.36 42.50 17.86
CA GLU A 381 -22.30 43.49 16.79
C GLU A 381 -21.37 43.03 15.67
N LEU A 382 -21.68 43.50 14.46
CA LEU A 382 -20.89 43.26 13.26
C LEU A 382 -20.52 44.61 12.68
N MET A 383 -19.23 44.92 12.63
CA MET A 383 -18.72 46.21 12.17
C MET A 383 -17.71 46.03 11.04
N ASN A 384 -17.66 46.97 10.10
CA ASN A 384 -16.57 47.02 9.14
C ASN A 384 -15.37 47.71 9.80
N GLU A 385 -14.23 47.04 9.82
CA GLU A 385 -12.98 47.60 10.33
C GLU A 385 -11.81 47.11 9.47
N GLU A 386 -10.72 47.87 9.42
CA GLU A 386 -9.47 47.35 8.85
C GLU A 386 -8.79 46.42 9.85
N ARG A 387 -8.39 45.25 9.38
CA ARG A 387 -7.65 44.26 10.15
C ARG A 387 -6.60 43.59 9.29
N ASN A 388 -5.51 43.20 9.94
CA ASN A 388 -4.54 42.28 9.37
C ASN A 388 -5.11 40.87 9.43
N ILE A 389 -5.33 40.25 8.28
CA ILE A 389 -5.80 38.86 8.18
C ILE A 389 -4.80 38.00 7.43
N GLU A 390 -4.79 36.71 7.75
CA GLU A 390 -4.09 35.72 6.96
C GLU A 390 -4.88 35.39 5.70
N VAL A 391 -4.19 35.45 4.55
CA VAL A 391 -4.70 35.06 3.25
C VAL A 391 -3.81 33.99 2.64
N LEU A 392 -4.43 33.02 1.99
CA LEU A 392 -3.73 31.97 1.26
C LEU A 392 -3.51 32.45 -0.17
N VAL A 393 -2.25 32.69 -0.55
CA VAL A 393 -1.90 33.17 -1.90
C VAL A 393 -1.33 32.01 -2.70
N ILE A 394 -1.97 31.72 -3.83
CA ILE A 394 -1.53 30.72 -4.81
C ILE A 394 -1.10 31.47 -6.06
N SER A 395 0.15 31.27 -6.48
CA SER A 395 0.80 32.00 -7.58
C SER A 395 1.60 31.07 -8.49
N ASP A 396 1.90 31.55 -9.70
CA ASP A 396 2.83 30.86 -10.60
C ASP A 396 4.22 30.73 -9.95
N LYS A 397 5.01 29.76 -10.43
CA LYS A 397 6.36 29.49 -9.91
C LYS A 397 7.32 30.68 -10.01
#